data_AF-A0A3P7RYC3-F1
#
_entry.id   AF-A0A3P7RYC3-F1
#
_cell.length_a   1.000
_cell.length_b   1.000
_cell.length_c   1.000
_cell.angle_alpha   90.00
_cell.angle_beta   90.00
_cell.angle_gamma   90.00
#
_symmetry.space_group_name_H-M   'P 1'
#
loop_
_entity.id
_entity.type
_entity.pdbx_description
1 polymer ?
#
loop_
_entity_poly.entity_id
_entity_poly.type
_entity_poly.pdbx_seq_one_letter_code
_entity_poly.pdbx_strand_id
1 'polypeptide(L)' 'MGLFMDGDGIPLAFNIHSGNTNEQVTLKPLEKQIIEDFKLSKFVVCTDAGLSSNANRKFNNINGRSFITTQSIKNLSSF' A
#
# COMPACT_ATOMS: atom_id res chain seq x y z
N MET A 1 7.05 -6.53 -3.34
CA MET A 1 6.16 -7.72 -3.19
C MET A 1 4.91 -7.27 -2.45
N GLY A 2 3.74 -7.85 -2.72
CA GLY A 2 2.51 -7.57 -1.98
C GLY A 2 2.07 -8.72 -1.08
N LEU A 3 1.66 -8.44 0.15
CA LEU A 3 1.05 -9.41 1.07
C LEU A 3 -0.26 -8.84 1.61
N PHE A 4 -1.33 -9.63 1.56
CA PHE A 4 -2.63 -9.29 2.09
C PHE A 4 -2.99 -10.24 3.22
N MET A 5 -3.35 -9.70 4.37
CA MET A 5 -3.61 -10.44 5.61
C MET A 5 -4.93 -9.97 6.23
N ASP A 6 -5.55 -10.82 7.04
CA ASP A 6 -6.70 -10.44 7.87
C ASP A 6 -6.26 -9.71 9.16
N GLY A 7 -7.24 -9.39 10.01
CA GLY A 7 -7.01 -8.70 11.28
C GLY A 7 -6.27 -9.52 12.34
N ASP A 8 -6.25 -10.85 12.21
CA ASP A 8 -5.54 -11.78 13.10
C ASP A 8 -4.11 -12.05 12.59
N GLY A 9 -3.73 -11.45 11.46
CA GLY A 9 -2.40 -11.59 10.85
C GLY A 9 -2.25 -12.84 9.99
N ILE A 10 -3.35 -13.50 9.61
CA ILE A 10 -3.32 -14.66 8.72
C ILE A 10 -3.18 -14.20 7.26
N PRO A 11 -2.17 -14.68 6.51
CA PRO A 11 -2.04 -14.40 5.08
C PRO A 11 -3.22 -14.92 4.26
N LEU A 12 -3.91 -14.02 3.56
CA LEU A 12 -5.00 -14.35 2.64
C LEU A 12 -4.51 -14.47 1.20
N ALA A 13 -3.59 -13.60 0.77
CA ALA A 13 -3.06 -13.58 -0.59
C ALA A 13 -1.66 -12.95 -0.64
N PHE A 14 -0.87 -13.30 -1.66
CA PHE A 14 0.40 -12.66 -1.95
C PHE A 14 0.54 -12.39 -3.46
N ASN A 15 1.31 -11.36 -3.80
CA ASN A 15 1.62 -10.99 -5.18
C ASN A 15 3.13 -10.82 -5.35
N ILE A 16 3.70 -11.54 -6.31
CA ILE A 16 5.12 -11.53 -6.65
C ILE A 16 5.29 -10.88 -8.02
N HIS A 17 6.18 -9.88 -8.08
CA HIS A 17 6.60 -9.24 -9.32
C HIS A 17 8.04 -9.64 -9.66
N SER A 18 8.44 -9.52 -10.92
CA SER A 18 9.82 -9.75 -11.35
C SER A 18 10.77 -8.81 -10.61
N GLY A 19 11.93 -9.30 -10.17
CA GLY A 19 12.86 -8.54 -9.31
C GLY A 19 13.44 -7.26 -9.93
N ASN A 20 13.36 -7.10 -11.25
CA ASN A 20 13.75 -5.89 -11.96
C ASN A 20 12.59 -4.89 -12.16
N THR A 21 11.41 -5.19 -11.64
CA THR A 21 10.24 -4.31 -11.75
C THR A 21 10.34 -3.21 -10.70
N ASN A 22 10.15 -1.96 -11.12
CA ASN A 22 10.10 -0.84 -10.19
C ASN A 22 8.87 -0.97 -9.27
N GLU A 23 9.10 -1.05 -7.96
CA GLU A 23 8.03 -1.28 -6.99
C GLU A 23 7.05 -0.10 -6.89
N GLN A 24 7.46 1.13 -7.23
CA GLN A 24 6.54 2.29 -7.19
C GLN A 24 5.35 2.15 -8.13
N VAL A 25 5.50 1.40 -9.24
CA VAL A 25 4.42 1.19 -10.21
C VAL A 25 3.53 -0.01 -9.87
N THR A 26 3.94 -0.88 -8.95
CA THR A 26 3.22 -2.11 -8.64
C THR A 26 2.12 -1.92 -7.60
N LEU A 27 2.21 -0.88 -6.76
CA LEU A 27 1.25 -0.63 -5.68
C LEU A 27 -0.19 -0.40 -6.19
N LYS A 28 -0.37 0.49 -7.17
CA LYS A 28 -1.72 0.83 -7.68
C LYS A 28 -2.43 -0.35 -8.36
N PRO A 29 -1.78 -1.14 -9.22
CA PRO A 29 -2.37 -2.37 -9.77
C PRO A 29 -2.74 -3.37 -8.68
N LEU A 30 -1.85 -3.59 -7.70
CA LEU A 30 -2.09 -4.51 -6.59
C LEU A 30 -3.32 -4.11 -5.76
N GLU A 31 -3.41 -2.84 -5.36
CA GLU A 31 -4.55 -2.36 -4.59
C GLU A 31 -5.86 -2.47 -5.37
N LYS A 32 -5.86 -2.18 -6.67
CA LYS A 32 -7.05 -2.36 -7.53
C LYS A 32 -7.50 -3.81 -7.57
N GLN A 33 -6.56 -4.75 -7.72
CA GLN A 33 -6.86 -6.17 -7.72
C GLN A 33 -7.48 -6.61 -6.38
N ILE A 34 -6.90 -6.20 -5.25
CA ILE A 34 -7.46 -6.50 -3.92
C ILE A 34 -8.88 -5.93 -3.77
N ILE A 35 -9.15 -4.73 -4.28
CA ILE A 35 -10.49 -4.13 -4.24
C ILE A 35 -11.48 -4.93 -5.10
N GLU A 36 -11.07 -5.38 -6.28
CA GLU A 36 -11.93 -6.19 -7.15
C GLU A 36 -12.22 -7.57 -6.55
N ASP A 37 -11.20 -8.19 -5.94
CA ASP A 37 -11.28 -9.52 -5.35
C ASP A 37 -12.05 -9.53 -4.02
N PHE A 38 -11.87 -8.50 -3.18
CA PHE A 38 -12.39 -8.45 -1.81
C PHE A 38 -13.49 -7.41 -1.56
N LYS A 39 -13.88 -6.62 -2.58
CA LYS A 39 -15.00 -5.65 -2.71
C LYS A 39 -15.46 -4.88 -1.45
N LEU A 40 -16.05 -5.58 -0.48
CA LEU A 40 -16.62 -5.02 0.75
C LEU A 40 -15.58 -4.89 1.88
N SER A 41 -14.38 -5.46 1.70
CA SER A 41 -13.33 -5.46 2.70
C SER A 41 -12.63 -4.10 2.76
N LYS A 42 -12.63 -3.50 3.95
CA LYS A 42 -11.76 -2.35 4.24
C LYS A 42 -10.36 -2.88 4.54
N PHE A 43 -9.35 -2.23 3.99
CA PHE A 43 -7.95 -2.58 4.27
C PHE A 43 -7.12 -1.33 4.49
N VAL A 44 -6.01 -1.53 5.20
CA VAL A 44 -5.00 -0.49 5.46
C VAL A 44 -3.75 -0.85 4.66
N VAL A 45 -3.26 0.11 3.88
CA VAL A 45 -2.04 -0.09 3.10
C VAL A 45 -0.82 0.24 3.96
N CYS A 46 0.03 -0.75 4.22
CA CYS A 46 1.26 -0.58 4.99
C CYS A 46 2.48 -0.61 4.04
N THR A 47 3.24 0.48 3.99
CA THR A 47 4.42 0.58 3.11
C THR A 47 5.62 1.23 3.79
N ASP A 48 6.81 0.99 3.24
CA ASP A 48 8.01 1.75 3.58
C ASP A 48 8.07 3.10 2.83
N ALA A 49 9.19 3.81 2.98
CA ALA A 49 9.43 5.13 2.40
C ALA A 49 9.61 5.08 0.87
N GLY A 50 10.01 3.94 0.31
CA GLY A 50 10.20 3.75 -1.13
C GLY A 50 8.89 3.85 -1.90
N LEU A 51 7.78 3.47 -1.25
CA LEU A 51 6.43 3.54 -1.82
C LEU A 51 5.62 4.76 -1.36
N SER A 52 6.19 5.62 -0.51
CA SER A 52 5.50 6.77 0.12
C SER A 52 5.39 8.01 -0.78
N SER A 53 5.45 7.86 -2.10
CA SER A 53 5.39 8.98 -3.04
C SER A 53 4.11 9.80 -2.86
N ASN A 54 4.15 11.11 -3.15
CA ASN A 54 2.98 11.98 -3.02
C ASN A 54 1.78 11.46 -3.83
N ALA A 55 2.05 10.90 -5.02
CA ALA A 55 1.03 10.29 -5.87
C ALA A 55 0.39 9.06 -5.24
N ASN A 56 1.16 8.21 -4.55
CA ASN A 56 0.64 7.04 -3.83
C ASN A 56 -0.14 7.44 -2.58
N ARG A 57 0.38 8.41 -1.81
CA ARG A 57 -0.34 8.96 -0.64
C ARG A 57 -1.67 9.57 -1.02
N LYS A 58 -1.73 10.34 -2.12
CA LYS A 58 -3.00 10.89 -2.64
C LYS A 58 -3.95 9.78 -3.06
N PHE A 59 -3.46 8.74 -3.75
CA PHE A 59 -4.29 7.60 -4.15
C PHE A 59 -4.88 6.85 -2.95
N ASN A 60 -4.08 6.69 -1.89
CA ASN A 60 -4.47 5.96 -0.68
C ASN A 60 -5.30 6.79 0.31
N ASN A 61 -5.44 8.10 0.04
CA ASN A 61 -6.27 9.02 0.83
C ASN A 61 -7.67 9.26 0.21
N ILE A 62 -8.07 8.47 -0.80
CA ILE A 62 -9.36 8.60 -1.48
C ILE A 62 -10.36 7.57 -0.93
N ASN A 63 -11.64 7.93 -0.84
CA ASN A 63 -12.77 7.05 -0.54
C ASN A 63 -12.67 6.26 0.79
N GLY A 64 -12.18 6.91 1.86
CA GLY A 64 -12.16 6.30 3.19
C GLY A 64 -11.15 5.17 3.38
N ARG A 65 -10.17 5.08 2.47
CA ARG A 65 -8.99 4.21 2.63
C ARG A 65 -8.04 4.82 3.67
N SER A 66 -7.26 3.96 4.29
CA SER A 66 -6.24 4.36 5.26
C SER A 66 -4.91 3.74 4.87
N PHE A 67 -3.83 4.43 5.17
CA PHE A 67 -2.49 3.94 4.91
C PHE A 67 -1.54 4.33 6.03
N ILE A 68 -0.53 3.49 6.23
CA ILE A 68 0.59 3.72 7.11
C ILE A 68 1.83 3.68 6.23
N THR A 69 2.62 4.73 6.29
CA THR A 69 3.87 4.80 5.52
C THR A 69 4.97 5.39 6.37
N THR A 70 6.19 4.92 6.20
CA THR A 70 7.33 5.51 6.93
C THR A 70 7.68 6.86 6.33
N GLN A 71 7.85 7.86 7.18
CA GLN A 71 8.25 9.21 6.78
C GLN A 71 9.58 9.55 7.44
N SER A 72 10.56 9.98 6.66
CA SER A 72 11.83 10.47 7.22
C SER A 72 11.58 11.69 8.08
N ILE A 73 12.12 11.68 9.30
CA ILE A 73 12.04 12.80 10.27
C ILE A 73 12.55 14.10 9.65
N LYS A 74 13.62 14.03 8.84
CA LYS A 74 14.20 15.20 8.15
C LYS A 74 13.22 15.90 7.20
N ASN A 75 12.20 15.18 6.73
CA ASN A 75 11.23 15.64 5.74
C ASN A 75 9.85 15.92 6.36
N LEU A 76 9.70 15.82 7.70
CA LEU A 76 8.47 16.27 8.36
C LEU A 76 8.41 17.80 8.35
N SER A 77 7.24 18.34 8.03
CA SER A 77 6.99 19.78 8.15
C SER A 77 7.02 20.18 9.62
N SER A 78 8.09 20.88 10.02
CA SER A 78 8.41 21.43 11.34
C SER A 78 8.22 20.51 12.55
N PHE A 79 9.32 20.23 13.23
CA PHE A 79 9.40 20.68 14.62
C PHE A 79 9.70 22.18 14.62
#